data_AF-A0A166LFJ7-F1
#
_entry.id   AF-A0A166LFJ7-F1
#
_cell.length_a   1.000
_cell.length_b   1.000
_cell.length_c   1.000
_cell.angle_alpha   90.00
_cell.angle_beta   90.00
_cell.angle_gamma   90.00
#
_symmetry.space_group_name_H-M   'P 1'
#
loop_
_entity.id
_entity.type
_entity.pdbx_description
1 polymer ?
#
loop_
_entity_poly.entity_id
_entity_poly.type
_entity_poly.pdbx_seq_one_letter_code
_entity_poly.pdbx_strand_id
1 'polypeptide(L)'
;MPLFYAYIANILDEATFRLLAIFASRAVADEWWRAVSASPHARFIKRAAPQFYAHDATQCNLTGFFERPEFKPIAEKFRGRMLFTQLNDGLLGITIIPPQEVTDHINGGWYHIRSASNHALCWHYDAAENKIRASEEE
;
A
#
# COMPACT_ATOMS: atom_id res chain seq x y z
N MET A 1 -5.47 -11.97 14.49
CA MET A 1 -5.08 -11.57 13.12
C MET A 1 -3.58 -11.74 12.99
N PRO A 2 -3.06 -12.33 11.90
CA PRO A 2 -1.63 -12.46 11.68
C PRO A 2 -1.01 -11.10 11.33
N LEU A 3 0.28 -10.98 11.59
CA LEU A 3 1.10 -9.86 11.11
C LEU A 3 0.99 -9.74 9.58
N PHE A 4 1.12 -8.52 9.07
CA PHE A 4 1.16 -8.24 7.64
C PHE A 4 2.51 -7.64 7.28
N TYR A 5 3.15 -8.18 6.25
CA TYR A 5 4.49 -7.78 5.82
C TYR A 5 4.44 -7.24 4.40
N ALA A 6 5.16 -6.16 4.16
CA ALA A 6 5.31 -5.62 2.81
C ALA A 6 6.71 -5.06 2.59
N TYR A 7 7.22 -5.25 1.37
CA TYR A 7 8.44 -4.58 0.92
C TYR A 7 8.15 -3.16 0.49
N ILE A 8 9.13 -2.28 0.72
CA ILE A 8 9.19 -0.95 0.16
C ILE A 8 10.54 -0.80 -0.54
N ALA A 9 10.50 -0.66 -1.86
CA ALA A 9 11.69 -0.48 -2.69
C ALA A 9 11.91 1.00 -3.04
N ASN A 10 13.16 1.42 -3.18
CA ASN A 10 13.49 2.71 -3.76
C ASN A 10 13.15 2.70 -5.26
N ILE A 11 12.55 3.77 -5.77
CA ILE A 11 12.22 3.87 -7.21
C ILE A 11 13.46 4.13 -8.07
N LEU A 12 14.54 4.65 -7.47
CA LEU A 12 15.75 5.03 -8.19
C LEU A 12 16.68 3.84 -8.47
N ASP A 13 16.67 2.83 -7.60
CA ASP A 13 17.47 1.61 -7.74
C ASP A 13 16.96 0.48 -6.84
N GLU A 14 17.45 -0.74 -7.09
CA GLU A 14 17.02 -1.96 -6.41
C GLU A 14 17.82 -2.27 -5.13
N ALA A 15 18.85 -1.49 -4.82
CA ALA A 15 19.86 -1.85 -3.81
C ALA A 15 19.77 -1.01 -2.54
N THR A 16 19.33 0.25 -2.63
CA THR A 16 19.39 1.26 -1.58
C THR A 16 18.03 1.54 -0.95
N PHE A 17 18.03 1.98 0.31
CA PHE A 17 16.84 2.48 1.02
C PHE A 17 15.64 1.53 0.96
N ARG A 18 15.92 0.22 0.97
CA ARG A 18 14.90 -0.82 1.02
C ARG A 18 14.41 -0.99 2.43
N LEU A 19 13.10 -1.06 2.59
CA LEU A 19 12.47 -1.25 3.88
C LEU A 19 11.57 -2.48 3.86
N LEU A 20 11.49 -3.12 5.02
CA LEU A 20 10.42 -4.03 5.35
C LEU A 20 9.44 -3.29 6.27
N ALA A 21 8.21 -3.15 5.81
CA ALA A 21 7.09 -2.67 6.61
C ALA A 21 6.41 -3.84 7.31
N ILE A 22 6.27 -3.73 8.63
CA ILE A 22 5.65 -4.75 9.48
C ILE A 22 4.44 -4.12 10.15
N PHE A 23 3.25 -4.65 9.87
CA PHE A 23 1.99 -4.15 10.39
C PHE A 23 1.35 -5.19 11.32
N ALA A 24 0.67 -4.72 12.37
CA ALA A 24 -0.03 -5.58 13.31
C ALA A 24 -1.18 -6.39 12.65
N SER A 25 -1.69 -5.93 11.51
CA SER A 25 -2.61 -6.68 10.66
C SER A 25 -2.70 -6.06 9.26
N ARG A 26 -3.32 -6.78 8.31
CA ARG A 26 -3.66 -6.24 6.98
C ARG A 26 -4.49 -4.95 7.06
N ALA A 27 -5.45 -4.89 7.99
CA ALA A 27 -6.30 -3.71 8.15
C ALA A 27 -5.47 -2.46 8.52
N VAL A 28 -4.45 -2.62 9.36
CA VAL A 28 -3.50 -1.52 9.68
C VAL A 28 -2.73 -1.09 8.43
N ALA A 29 -2.27 -2.04 7.60
CA ALA A 29 -1.58 -1.71 6.34
C ALA A 29 -2.47 -0.93 5.39
N ASP A 30 -3.74 -1.33 5.24
CA ASP A 30 -4.70 -0.63 4.38
C ASP A 30 -5.07 0.76 4.94
N GLU A 31 -5.23 0.90 6.26
CA GLU A 31 -5.43 2.20 6.92
C GLU A 31 -4.23 3.13 6.71
N TRP A 32 -3.01 2.60 6.87
CA TRP A 32 -1.78 3.35 6.64
C TRP A 32 -1.68 3.82 5.20
N TRP A 33 -1.92 2.92 4.24
CA TRP A 33 -1.88 3.27 2.83
C TRP A 33 -2.90 4.36 2.49
N ARG A 34 -4.15 4.27 2.99
CA ARG A 34 -5.15 5.33 2.78
C ARG A 34 -4.72 6.67 3.36
N ALA A 35 -4.08 6.67 4.54
CA ALA A 35 -3.61 7.90 5.16
C ALA A 35 -2.44 8.53 4.38
N VAL A 36 -1.52 7.71 3.87
CA VAL A 36 -0.41 8.16 3.02
C VAL A 36 -0.91 8.64 1.65
N SER A 37 -1.80 7.90 1.01
CA SER A 37 -2.30 8.23 -0.35
C SER A 37 -3.20 9.47 -0.37
N ALA A 38 -3.84 9.81 0.75
CA ALA A 38 -4.57 11.07 0.92
C ALA A 38 -3.69 12.25 1.37
N SER A 39 -2.37 12.05 1.53
CA SER A 39 -1.44 13.10 1.95
C SER A 39 -0.59 13.64 0.79
N PRO A 40 0.10 14.78 0.95
CA PRO A 40 1.04 15.28 -0.05
C PRO A 40 2.17 14.30 -0.41
N HIS A 41 2.44 13.31 0.46
CA HIS A 41 3.45 12.27 0.28
C HIS A 41 3.07 11.22 -0.78
N ALA A 42 1.80 11.16 -1.18
CA ALA A 42 1.29 10.23 -2.19
C ALA A 42 2.02 10.36 -3.55
N ARG A 43 2.60 11.53 -3.84
CA ARG A 43 3.38 11.74 -5.07
C ARG A 43 4.72 11.00 -5.08
N PHE A 44 5.23 10.63 -3.90
CA PHE A 44 6.54 9.99 -3.72
C PHE A 44 6.43 8.52 -3.28
N ILE A 45 5.23 8.03 -2.99
CA ILE A 45 5.01 6.66 -2.51
C ILE A 45 3.89 6.03 -3.34
N LYS A 46 4.15 4.85 -3.90
CA LYS A 46 3.19 4.08 -4.71
C LYS A 46 3.03 2.68 -4.14
N ARG A 47 1.79 2.19 -4.07
CA ARG A 47 1.48 0.79 -3.81
C ARG A 47 1.37 0.07 -5.15
N ALA A 48 2.28 -0.86 -5.43
CA ALA A 48 2.27 -1.63 -6.68
C ALA A 48 1.55 -2.98 -6.52
N ALA A 49 1.57 -3.54 -5.32
CA ALA A 49 0.83 -4.74 -4.93
C ALA A 49 0.52 -4.70 -3.42
N PRO A 50 -0.30 -5.61 -2.87
CA PRO A 50 -0.61 -5.58 -1.45
C PRO A 50 0.62 -5.67 -0.53
N GLN A 51 1.61 -6.50 -0.90
CA GLN A 51 2.86 -6.67 -0.17
C GLN A 51 4.05 -5.93 -0.80
N PHE A 52 3.83 -5.03 -1.76
CA PHE A 52 4.91 -4.34 -2.46
C PHE A 52 4.59 -2.87 -2.74
N TYR A 53 5.41 -1.99 -2.17
CA TYR A 53 5.36 -0.55 -2.34
C TYR A 53 6.68 -0.05 -2.92
N ALA A 54 6.64 1.14 -3.49
CA ALA A 54 7.80 1.85 -3.98
C ALA A 54 7.81 3.29 -3.44
N HIS A 55 8.98 3.83 -3.10
CA HIS A 55 9.14 5.21 -2.66
C HIS A 55 10.32 5.93 -3.32
N ASP A 56 10.23 7.25 -3.46
CA ASP A 56 11.38 8.10 -3.77
C ASP A 56 12.11 8.45 -2.47
N ALA A 57 13.17 7.72 -2.16
CA ALA A 57 13.92 7.93 -0.93
C ALA A 57 14.66 9.29 -0.87
N THR A 58 14.89 9.95 -2.02
CA THR A 58 15.55 11.26 -2.05
C THR A 58 14.61 12.40 -1.66
N GLN A 59 13.33 12.23 -1.96
CA GLN A 59 12.27 13.21 -1.70
C GLN A 59 11.47 12.88 -0.44
N CYS A 60 11.29 11.59 -0.15
CA CYS A 60 10.39 11.07 0.88
C CYS A 60 10.99 9.82 1.53
N ASN A 61 12.00 10.03 2.39
CA ASN A 61 12.67 8.92 3.05
C ASN A 61 11.83 8.36 4.22
N LEU A 62 11.24 7.19 4.01
CA LEU A 62 10.41 6.49 4.99
C LEU A 62 11.21 5.88 6.17
N THR A 63 12.54 5.84 6.16
CA THR A 63 13.32 5.37 7.32
C THR A 63 13.05 6.21 8.56
N GLY A 64 12.77 7.50 8.38
CA GLY A 64 12.47 8.46 9.45
C GLY A 64 10.98 8.70 9.67
N PHE A 65 10.10 7.78 9.25
CA PHE A 65 8.65 8.02 9.25
C PHE A 65 8.09 8.39 10.63
N PHE A 66 8.64 7.85 11.72
CA PHE A 66 8.13 8.11 13.08
C PHE A 66 8.82 9.28 13.80
N GLU A 67 9.93 9.77 13.24
CA GLU A 67 10.79 10.79 13.82
C GLU A 67 10.65 12.14 13.13
N ARG A 68 10.36 12.13 11.82
CA ARG A 68 10.37 13.35 11.01
C ARG A 68 9.06 14.16 11.14
N PRO A 69 9.15 15.50 11.31
CA PRO A 69 7.97 16.35 11.50
C PRO A 69 6.94 16.26 10.36
N GLU A 70 7.39 16.09 9.11
CA GLU A 70 6.50 16.03 7.94
C GLU A 70 5.54 14.82 7.94
N PHE A 71 5.89 13.75 8.67
CA PHE A 71 5.04 12.57 8.81
C PHE A 71 4.21 12.57 10.09
N LYS A 72 4.52 13.45 11.06
CA LYS A 72 3.87 13.48 12.39
C LYS A 72 2.33 13.40 12.34
N PRO A 73 1.60 14.11 11.45
CA PRO A 73 0.13 14.02 11.38
C PRO A 73 -0.41 12.63 11.03
N ILE A 74 0.41 11.82 10.35
CA ILE A 74 0.10 10.45 9.94
C ILE A 74 0.68 9.47 10.97
N ALA A 75 1.97 9.60 11.28
CA ALA A 75 2.76 8.63 12.03
C ALA A 75 2.21 8.35 13.43
N GLU A 76 1.71 9.36 14.15
CA GLU A 76 1.17 9.17 15.51
C GLU A 76 -0.03 8.21 15.54
N LYS A 77 -0.83 8.12 14.48
CA LYS A 77 -1.97 7.19 14.38
C LYS A 77 -1.55 5.72 14.27
N PHE A 78 -0.29 5.48 13.88
CA PHE A 78 0.25 4.16 13.59
C PHE A 78 1.35 3.72 14.56
N ARG A 79 1.73 4.58 15.51
CA ARG A 79 2.72 4.26 16.55
C ARG A 79 2.25 3.03 17.35
N GLY A 80 3.10 2.03 17.47
CA GLY A 80 2.79 0.75 18.14
C GLY A 80 1.90 -0.21 17.34
N ARG A 81 1.44 0.17 16.13
CA ARG A 81 0.64 -0.68 15.23
C ARG A 81 1.42 -1.14 14.00
N MET A 82 2.53 -0.48 13.70
CA MET A 82 3.46 -0.87 12.64
C MET A 82 4.87 -0.37 12.94
N LEU A 83 5.85 -0.89 12.21
CA LEU A 83 7.20 -0.35 12.16
C LEU A 83 7.81 -0.53 10.76
N PHE A 84 8.84 0.26 10.47
CA PHE A 84 9.73 0.03 9.35
C PHE A 84 11.06 -0.49 9.87
N THR A 85 11.64 -1.46 9.17
CA THR A 85 13.03 -1.87 9.38
C THR A 85 13.78 -1.75 8.06
N GLN A 86 14.97 -1.17 8.10
CA GLN A 86 15.83 -1.07 6.92
C GLN A 86 16.39 -2.45 6.60
N LEU A 87 16.26 -2.85 5.34
CA LEU A 87 16.89 -4.06 4.81
C LEU A 87 18.34 -3.77 4.46
N ASN A 88 19.21 -4.78 4.54
CA ASN A 88 20.63 -4.62 4.22
C ASN A 88 20.80 -4.13 2.77
N ASP A 89 21.48 -3.00 2.58
CA ASP A 89 21.85 -2.50 1.26
C ASP A 89 22.98 -3.37 0.66
N GLY A 90 22.84 -3.83 -0.60
CA GLY A 90 23.87 -4.63 -1.30
C GLY A 90 23.62 -6.16 -1.44
N LEU A 91 24.70 -6.90 -1.74
CA LEU A 91 24.75 -8.32 -2.17
C LEU A 91 24.25 -9.37 -1.16
N LEU A 92 23.92 -8.99 0.09
CA LEU A 92 23.66 -9.91 1.20
C LEU A 92 22.21 -10.40 1.31
N GLY A 93 21.44 -10.29 0.22
CA GLY A 93 20.12 -10.90 0.06
C GLY A 93 18.96 -10.03 0.53
N ILE A 94 17.79 -10.29 -0.05
CA ILE A 94 16.51 -9.74 0.38
C ILE A 94 15.94 -10.70 1.44
N THR A 95 15.54 -10.19 2.60
CA THR A 95 14.81 -11.00 3.60
C THR A 95 13.52 -11.48 2.97
N ILE A 96 13.37 -12.78 2.68
CA ILE A 96 12.15 -13.36 2.12
C ILE A 96 11.02 -13.25 3.15
N ILE A 97 9.95 -12.53 2.81
CA ILE A 97 8.73 -12.47 3.61
C ILE A 97 7.76 -13.58 3.19
N PRO A 98 6.98 -14.16 4.11
CA PRO A 98 6.00 -15.16 3.74
C PRO A 98 4.98 -14.56 2.75
N PRO A 99 4.62 -15.29 1.68
CA PRO A 99 3.47 -14.94 0.86
C PRO A 99 2.22 -14.87 1.74
N GLN A 100 1.42 -13.83 1.53
CA GLN A 100 0.16 -13.66 2.24
C GLN A 100 -0.96 -13.74 1.22
N GLU A 101 -1.87 -14.70 1.39
CA GLU A 101 -3.07 -14.86 0.57
C GLU A 101 -3.96 -13.63 0.73
N VAL A 102 -3.75 -12.67 -0.17
CA VAL A 102 -4.37 -11.36 -0.12
C VAL A 102 -4.96 -11.10 -1.49
N THR A 103 -6.28 -11.18 -1.58
CA THR A 103 -7.01 -10.71 -2.74
C THR A 103 -6.75 -9.21 -2.88
N ASP A 104 -6.03 -8.82 -3.93
CA ASP A 104 -5.96 -7.42 -4.32
C ASP A 104 -7.30 -7.03 -4.93
N HIS A 105 -8.04 -6.20 -4.20
CA HIS A 105 -9.27 -5.60 -4.72
C HIS A 105 -8.97 -4.47 -5.71
N ILE A 106 -7.68 -4.19 -5.98
CA ILE A 106 -7.16 -3.20 -6.92
C ILE A 106 -6.37 -3.88 -8.09
N ASN A 107 -6.93 -4.86 -8.83
CA ASN A 107 -6.46 -5.20 -10.21
C ASN A 107 -6.63 -4.00 -11.16
N GLY A 108 -5.61 -3.23 -11.58
CA GLY A 108 -5.73 -1.98 -12.38
C GLY A 108 -6.63 -1.94 -13.63
N GLY A 109 -7.40 -2.99 -13.96
CA GLY A 109 -8.66 -2.91 -14.70
C GLY A 109 -9.88 -2.59 -13.81
N TRP A 110 -10.67 -1.61 -14.23
CA TRP A 110 -12.04 -1.28 -13.80
C TRP A 110 -12.75 -2.41 -13.01
N TYR A 111 -12.90 -2.27 -11.67
CA TYR A 111 -13.74 -3.23 -10.93
C TYR A 111 -15.20 -2.92 -11.14
N HIS A 112 -15.82 -3.93 -11.66
CA HIS A 112 -17.22 -4.23 -11.51
C HIS A 112 -17.39 -5.02 -10.19
N ILE A 113 -17.97 -4.43 -9.14
CA ILE A 113 -18.47 -5.21 -7.98
C ILE A 113 -19.60 -6.09 -8.52
N ARG A 114 -19.49 -7.41 -8.50
CA ARG A 114 -20.53 -8.29 -9.06
C ARG A 114 -21.61 -8.60 -8.02
N SER A 115 -22.87 -8.66 -8.42
CA SER A 115 -23.96 -9.08 -7.53
C SER A 115 -23.84 -10.56 -7.18
N ALA A 116 -23.94 -10.88 -5.89
CA ALA A 116 -23.91 -12.26 -5.39
C ALA A 116 -25.15 -13.07 -5.81
N SER A 117 -26.28 -12.41 -6.06
CA SER A 117 -27.52 -13.06 -6.47
C SER A 117 -27.69 -13.12 -8.00
N ASN A 118 -27.03 -12.21 -8.73
CA ASN A 118 -27.07 -12.17 -10.19
C ASN A 118 -25.71 -11.82 -10.77
N HIS A 119 -24.98 -12.83 -11.24
CA HIS A 119 -23.60 -12.66 -11.72
C HIS A 119 -23.48 -11.86 -13.02
N ALA A 120 -24.57 -11.59 -13.73
CA ALA A 120 -24.58 -10.70 -14.89
C ALA A 120 -24.59 -9.22 -14.49
N LEU A 121 -24.98 -8.89 -13.26
CA LEU A 121 -25.07 -7.50 -12.80
C LEU A 121 -23.79 -7.10 -12.07
N CYS A 122 -23.25 -5.93 -12.42
CA CYS A 122 -22.09 -5.37 -11.76
C CYS A 122 -22.20 -3.87 -11.47
N TRP A 123 -21.61 -3.42 -10.36
CA TRP A 123 -21.50 -2.00 -10.01
C TRP A 123 -20.12 -1.47 -10.34
N HIS A 124 -20.07 -0.38 -11.10
CA HIS A 124 -18.84 0.38 -11.34
C HIS A 124 -19.03 1.84 -10.93
N TYR A 125 -17.92 2.53 -10.75
CA TYR A 125 -17.91 3.97 -10.55
C TYR A 125 -17.88 4.69 -11.90
N ASP A 126 -18.93 5.46 -12.18
CA ASP A 126 -19.00 6.37 -13.31
C ASP A 126 -18.34 7.70 -12.93
N ALA A 127 -17.16 7.95 -13.49
CA ALA A 127 -16.39 9.16 -13.23
C ALA A 127 -17.00 10.42 -13.86
N ALA A 128 -17.78 10.28 -14.95
CA ALA A 128 -18.42 11.42 -15.60
C ALA A 128 -19.57 11.96 -14.76
N GLU A 129 -20.31 11.06 -14.10
CA GLU A 129 -21.45 11.43 -13.26
C GLU A 129 -21.16 11.48 -11.76
N ASN A 130 -19.96 11.04 -11.35
CA ASN A 130 -19.54 10.92 -9.96
C ASN A 130 -20.51 10.04 -9.12
N LYS A 131 -20.92 8.89 -9.67
CA LYS A 131 -21.90 7.96 -9.05
C LYS A 131 -21.53 6.50 -9.29
N ILE A 132 -22.05 5.61 -8.45
CA ILE A 132 -21.96 4.16 -8.67
C ILE A 132 -23.17 3.74 -9.51
N ARG A 133 -22.94 3.04 -10.63
CA ARG A 133 -23.98 2.53 -11.53
C ARG A 133 -23.92 1.02 -11.64
N ALA A 134 -25.09 0.39 -11.77
CA ALA A 134 -25.20 -1.01 -12.14
C ALA A 134 -25.17 -1.14 -13.67
N SER A 135 -24.44 -2.11 -14.20
CA SER A 135 -24.35 -2.48 -15.61
C SER A 135 -24.55 -3.99 -15.75
N GLU A 136 -25.04 -4.42 -16.91
CA GLU A 136 -25.08 -5.85 -17.31
C GLU A 136 -23.92 -6.22 -18.25
N GLU A 137 -23.13 -5.23 -18.70
CA GLU A 137 -21.99 -5.41 -19.60
C GLU A 137 -20.66 -5.35 -18.83
N GLU A 138 -19.76 -6.30 -19.16
CA GLU A 138 -18.36 -6.39 -18.71
C GLU A 138 -17.43 -5.42 -19.47
#